data_AF-A0A0F9EBE5-F1
#
_entry.id   AF-A0A0F9EBE5-F1
#
_cell.length_a   1.000
_cell.length_b   1.000
_cell.length_c   1.000
_cell.angle_alpha   90.00
_cell.angle_beta   90.00
_cell.angle_gamma   90.00
#
_symmetry.space_group_name_H-M   'P 1'
#
loop_
_entity.id
_entity.type
_entity.pdbx_description
1 polymer ?
#
loop_
_entity_poly.entity_id
_entity_poly.type
_entity_poly.pdbx_seq_one_letter_code
_entity_poly.pdbx_strand_id
1 'polypeptide(L)'
;MIIANFTPDTIEWVHVGVNGKLGPNKNMEVGQGRGNHILNKWGDRGLLQLQYGDEEKIEEKRKIAMKMYNRFWTHSIVVFNQHNESLKNQDKPYVMPTEQLSEHAKELGIELIGPWKLRIPVNSEEINNLKSENSDLKKILTKLSEQVANLSKEMKDSKDPSILERETYAKKYKNKGKVQFKVYIEHNALDISTWPPERQDEARIKWGSFNFEEPFPVDVINADLDRV
;
A
#
# COMPACT_ATOMS: atom_id res chain seq x y z
N MET A 1 -25.89 -20.58 -53.82
CA MET A 1 -26.10 -19.51 -52.80
C MET A 1 -25.77 -20.11 -51.45
N ILE A 2 -25.08 -19.37 -50.58
CA ILE A 2 -24.68 -19.83 -49.25
C ILE A 2 -25.48 -19.03 -48.23
N ILE A 3 -26.25 -19.71 -47.37
CA ILE A 3 -26.89 -19.12 -46.20
C ILE A 3 -25.93 -19.30 -45.04
N ALA A 4 -25.32 -18.20 -44.63
CA ALA A 4 -24.45 -18.15 -43.48
C ALA A 4 -25.29 -17.86 -42.23
N ASN A 5 -25.30 -18.79 -41.26
CA ASN A 5 -25.93 -18.58 -39.95
C ASN A 5 -24.84 -18.42 -38.89
N PHE A 6 -24.97 -17.38 -38.06
CA PHE A 6 -23.97 -16.95 -37.09
C PHE A 6 -24.52 -17.09 -35.69
N THR A 7 -23.80 -17.82 -34.85
CA THR A 7 -24.36 -18.33 -33.59
C THR A 7 -24.13 -17.41 -32.39
N PRO A 8 -22.94 -16.85 -32.11
CA PRO A 8 -22.73 -16.13 -30.83
C PRO A 8 -22.37 -14.65 -30.95
N ASP A 9 -21.70 -14.21 -32.04
CA ASP A 9 -20.99 -12.93 -32.04
C ASP A 9 -21.12 -12.16 -33.36
N THR A 10 -20.88 -10.84 -33.32
CA THR A 10 -20.92 -10.01 -34.54
C THR A 10 -19.60 -10.08 -35.28
N ILE A 11 -19.65 -10.42 -36.56
CA ILE A 11 -18.46 -10.61 -37.39
C ILE A 11 -18.39 -9.58 -38.50
N GLU A 12 -17.24 -8.93 -38.56
CA GLU A 12 -16.86 -8.05 -39.65
C GLU A 12 -15.90 -8.79 -40.59
N TRP A 13 -16.19 -8.71 -41.88
CA TRP A 13 -15.38 -9.35 -42.91
C TRP A 13 -15.19 -8.40 -44.10
N VAL A 14 -14.07 -8.59 -44.78
CA VAL A 14 -13.70 -7.85 -45.99
C VAL A 14 -13.27 -8.87 -47.02
N HIS A 15 -13.96 -8.89 -48.17
CA HIS A 15 -13.61 -9.78 -49.27
C HIS A 15 -13.80 -9.04 -50.61
N VAL A 16 -12.71 -8.88 -51.36
CA VAL A 16 -12.68 -8.21 -52.67
C VAL A 16 -13.30 -6.81 -52.61
N GLY A 17 -12.81 -5.97 -51.70
CA GLY A 17 -13.26 -4.58 -51.54
C GLY A 17 -14.67 -4.39 -50.96
N VAL A 18 -15.39 -5.47 -50.66
CA VAL A 18 -16.71 -5.41 -50.02
C VAL A 18 -16.56 -5.70 -48.53
N ASN A 19 -16.99 -4.73 -47.72
CA ASN A 19 -17.09 -4.84 -46.28
C ASN A 19 -18.49 -5.31 -45.91
N GLY A 20 -18.57 -6.29 -45.01
CA GLY A 20 -19.81 -6.79 -44.47
C GLY A 20 -19.73 -6.93 -42.96
N LYS A 21 -20.84 -6.67 -42.29
CA LYS A 21 -21.02 -6.94 -40.87
C LYS A 21 -22.21 -7.87 -40.72
N LEU A 22 -22.04 -9.00 -40.05
CA LEU A 22 -23.14 -9.89 -39.72
C LEU A 22 -23.24 -10.11 -38.22
N GLY A 23 -24.41 -9.77 -37.68
CA GLY A 23 -24.72 -9.93 -36.26
C GLY A 23 -25.16 -11.35 -35.91
N PRO A 24 -25.25 -11.66 -34.61
CA PRO A 24 -25.71 -12.95 -34.12
C PRO A 24 -27.13 -13.25 -34.59
N ASN A 25 -27.41 -14.52 -34.89
CA ASN A 25 -28.67 -15.06 -35.41
C ASN A 25 -29.19 -14.40 -36.69
N LYS A 26 -28.34 -13.66 -37.42
CA LYS A 26 -28.69 -13.11 -38.72
C LYS A 26 -28.21 -14.05 -39.82
N ASN A 27 -29.06 -14.19 -40.84
CA ASN A 27 -28.73 -14.93 -42.04
C ASN A 27 -28.34 -13.95 -43.15
N MET A 28 -27.29 -14.28 -43.91
CA MET A 28 -26.92 -13.54 -45.11
C MET A 28 -26.74 -14.50 -46.26
N GLU A 29 -27.43 -14.21 -47.35
CA GLU A 29 -27.18 -14.87 -48.62
C GLU A 29 -25.93 -14.26 -49.27
N VAL A 30 -24.91 -15.09 -49.46
CA VAL A 30 -23.68 -14.69 -50.14
C VAL A 30 -23.40 -15.58 -51.34
N GLY A 31 -22.76 -14.99 -52.36
CA GLY A 31 -22.23 -15.73 -53.50
C GLY A 31 -21.20 -16.79 -53.05
N GLN A 32 -21.04 -17.85 -53.83
CA GLN A 32 -20.27 -19.04 -53.44
C GLN A 32 -18.81 -18.73 -53.05
N GLY A 33 -18.10 -17.92 -53.84
CA GLY A 33 -16.71 -17.55 -53.53
C GLY A 33 -16.57 -16.74 -52.22
N ARG A 34 -17.53 -15.85 -51.96
CA ARG A 34 -17.56 -15.04 -50.73
C ARG A 34 -17.92 -15.91 -49.51
N GLY A 35 -18.89 -16.81 -49.65
CA GLY A 35 -19.23 -17.73 -48.57
C GLY A 35 -18.06 -18.65 -48.19
N ASN A 36 -17.32 -19.17 -49.17
CA ASN A 36 -16.12 -19.97 -48.90
C ASN A 36 -15.03 -19.19 -48.18
N HIS A 37 -14.79 -17.92 -48.55
CA HIS A 37 -13.83 -17.09 -47.83
C HIS A 37 -14.24 -16.88 -46.37
N ILE A 38 -15.51 -16.55 -46.15
CA ILE A 38 -16.07 -16.31 -44.83
C ILE A 38 -16.00 -17.58 -43.96
N LEU A 39 -16.29 -18.75 -44.52
CA LEU A 39 -16.18 -20.05 -43.84
C LEU A 39 -14.75 -20.43 -43.54
N ASN A 40 -13.81 -20.24 -44.45
CA ASN A 40 -12.41 -20.56 -44.19
C ASN A 40 -11.84 -19.66 -43.09
N LYS A 41 -12.29 -18.41 -43.02
CA LYS A 41 -11.80 -17.44 -42.03
C LYS A 41 -12.36 -17.68 -40.63
N TRP A 42 -13.61 -18.12 -40.52
CA TRP A 42 -14.34 -18.13 -39.25
C TRP A 42 -14.98 -19.49 -38.90
N GLY A 43 -15.04 -20.43 -39.84
CA GLY A 43 -15.63 -21.75 -39.67
C GLY A 43 -14.93 -22.59 -38.60
N ASP A 44 -13.60 -22.57 -38.57
CA ASP A 44 -12.80 -23.29 -37.55
C ASP A 44 -13.04 -22.77 -36.12
N ARG A 45 -13.55 -21.55 -35.99
CA ARG A 45 -13.90 -20.92 -34.71
C ARG A 45 -15.34 -21.20 -34.28
N GLY A 46 -16.11 -21.98 -35.06
CA GLY A 46 -17.51 -22.27 -34.79
C GLY A 46 -18.44 -21.06 -34.93
N LEU A 47 -17.98 -20.02 -35.63
CA LEU A 47 -18.65 -18.74 -35.73
C LEU A 47 -19.60 -18.61 -36.93
N LEU A 48 -19.47 -19.54 -37.89
CA LEU A 48 -20.08 -19.45 -39.19
C LEU A 48 -20.39 -20.84 -39.72
N GLN A 49 -21.65 -21.07 -40.08
CA GLN A 49 -22.06 -22.33 -40.68
C GLN A 49 -22.83 -22.12 -41.98
N LEU A 50 -22.55 -22.98 -42.96
CA LEU A 50 -23.42 -23.21 -44.12
C LEU A 50 -24.71 -23.92 -43.68
N GLN A 51 -25.86 -23.28 -43.87
CA GLN A 51 -27.15 -23.98 -43.84
C GLN A 51 -27.37 -24.69 -45.18
N TYR A 52 -27.31 -26.03 -45.15
CA TYR A 52 -27.81 -26.90 -46.20
C TYR A 52 -28.57 -28.07 -45.53
N GLY A 53 -29.88 -28.20 -45.78
CA GLY A 53 -30.72 -29.35 -45.37
C GLY A 53 -31.73 -29.09 -44.25
N ASP A 54 -32.37 -30.17 -43.77
CA ASP A 54 -33.43 -30.22 -42.76
C ASP A 54 -33.08 -29.57 -41.41
N GLU A 55 -34.09 -29.03 -40.73
CA GLU A 55 -33.99 -28.22 -39.51
C GLU A 55 -33.31 -28.95 -38.33
N GLU A 56 -33.50 -30.26 -38.19
CA GLU A 56 -32.82 -31.07 -37.16
C GLU A 56 -31.30 -31.13 -37.35
N LYS A 57 -30.82 -31.27 -38.59
CA LYS A 57 -29.39 -31.29 -38.91
C LYS A 57 -28.73 -29.94 -38.69
N ILE A 58 -29.51 -28.86 -38.77
CA ILE A 58 -29.05 -27.50 -38.49
C ILE A 58 -28.80 -27.35 -36.98
N GLU A 59 -29.70 -27.85 -36.14
CA GLU A 59 -29.58 -27.73 -34.68
C GLU A 59 -28.42 -28.57 -34.11
N GLU A 60 -28.18 -29.77 -34.63
CA GLU A 60 -27.01 -30.57 -34.22
C GLU A 60 -25.69 -29.87 -34.56
N LYS A 61 -25.59 -29.30 -35.76
CA LYS A 61 -24.38 -28.57 -36.18
C LYS A 61 -24.20 -27.27 -35.41
N ARG A 62 -25.29 -26.58 -35.04
CA ARG A 62 -25.26 -25.43 -34.12
C ARG A 62 -24.66 -25.81 -32.77
N LYS A 63 -25.04 -26.96 -32.20
CA LYS A 63 -24.45 -27.45 -30.94
C LYS A 63 -22.94 -27.72 -31.07
N ILE A 64 -22.51 -28.29 -32.20
CA ILE A 64 -21.07 -28.52 -32.48
C ILE A 64 -20.33 -27.18 -32.62
N ALA A 65 -20.89 -26.24 -33.37
CA ALA A 65 -20.32 -24.91 -33.55
C ALA A 65 -20.16 -24.17 -32.20
N MET A 66 -21.18 -24.24 -31.33
CA MET A 66 -21.11 -23.67 -29.98
C MET A 66 -20.00 -24.31 -29.13
N LYS A 67 -19.80 -25.64 -29.23
CA LYS A 67 -18.68 -26.32 -28.56
C LYS A 67 -17.33 -25.84 -29.09
N MET A 68 -17.19 -25.67 -30.40
CA MET A 68 -15.95 -25.18 -31.02
C MET A 68 -15.67 -23.72 -30.64
N TYR A 69 -16.73 -22.91 -30.58
CA TYR A 69 -16.67 -21.52 -30.12
C TYR A 69 -16.17 -21.41 -28.68
N ASN A 70 -16.79 -22.15 -27.76
CA ASN A 70 -16.35 -22.18 -26.36
C ASN A 70 -14.89 -22.64 -26.26
N ARG A 71 -14.50 -23.69 -27.03
CA ARG A 71 -13.12 -24.18 -27.06
C ARG A 71 -12.13 -23.12 -27.57
N PHE A 72 -12.50 -22.36 -28.60
CA PHE A 72 -11.69 -21.27 -29.14
C PHE A 72 -11.43 -20.19 -28.07
N TRP A 73 -12.47 -19.75 -27.36
CA TRP A 73 -12.33 -18.76 -26.31
C TRP A 73 -11.57 -19.27 -25.10
N THR A 74 -11.85 -20.51 -24.65
CA THR A 74 -11.05 -21.16 -23.60
C THR A 74 -9.57 -21.17 -23.97
N HIS A 75 -9.23 -21.58 -25.19
CA HIS A 75 -7.84 -21.59 -25.64
C HIS A 75 -7.23 -20.18 -25.67
N SER A 76 -7.97 -19.20 -26.21
CA SER A 76 -7.52 -17.81 -26.29
C SER A 76 -7.24 -17.21 -24.91
N ILE A 77 -8.11 -17.47 -23.92
CA ILE A 77 -7.95 -17.04 -22.54
C ILE A 77 -6.74 -17.72 -21.88
N VAL A 78 -6.56 -19.03 -22.09
CA VAL A 78 -5.41 -19.77 -21.54
C VAL A 78 -4.09 -19.23 -22.11
N VAL A 79 -4.03 -18.99 -23.43
CA VAL A 79 -2.83 -18.42 -24.07
C VAL A 79 -2.54 -17.02 -23.55
N PHE A 80 -3.56 -16.19 -23.38
CA PHE A 80 -3.42 -14.86 -22.77
C PHE A 80 -2.86 -14.96 -21.35
N ASN A 81 -3.38 -15.86 -20.54
CA ASN A 81 -2.92 -16.10 -19.17
C ASN A 81 -1.46 -16.58 -19.13
N GLN A 82 -1.08 -17.54 -19.98
CA GLN A 82 0.29 -18.03 -20.11
C GLN A 82 1.25 -16.91 -20.53
N HIS A 83 0.83 -16.04 -21.45
CA HIS A 83 1.62 -14.89 -21.88
C HIS A 83 1.86 -13.93 -20.72
N ASN A 84 0.83 -13.61 -19.95
CA ASN A 84 0.94 -12.74 -18.78
C ASN A 84 1.76 -13.36 -17.63
N GLU A 85 1.69 -14.67 -17.43
CA GLU A 85 2.61 -15.36 -16.51
C GLU A 85 4.06 -15.28 -16.97
N SER A 86 4.32 -15.42 -18.28
CA SER A 86 5.66 -15.23 -18.82
C SER A 86 6.17 -13.80 -18.61
N LEU A 87 5.31 -12.79 -18.74
CA LEU A 87 5.69 -11.39 -18.49
C LEU A 87 5.99 -11.15 -17.01
N LYS A 88 5.18 -11.71 -16.11
CA LYS A 88 5.44 -11.71 -14.67
C LYS A 88 6.82 -12.30 -14.35
N ASN A 89 7.17 -13.45 -14.93
CA ASN A 89 8.45 -14.10 -14.69
C ASN A 89 9.65 -13.33 -15.28
N GLN A 90 9.39 -12.40 -16.21
CA GLN A 90 10.40 -11.53 -16.82
C GLN A 90 10.43 -10.12 -16.21
N ASP A 91 9.72 -9.88 -15.11
CA ASP A 91 9.53 -8.54 -14.50
C ASP A 91 9.03 -7.48 -15.50
N LYS A 92 8.23 -7.89 -16.48
CA LYS A 92 7.62 -7.00 -17.48
C LYS A 92 6.19 -6.62 -17.09
N PRO A 93 5.71 -5.45 -17.52
CA PRO A 93 4.33 -5.05 -17.29
C PRO A 93 3.36 -6.03 -17.98
N TYR A 94 2.23 -6.29 -17.34
CA TYR A 94 1.16 -7.13 -17.87
C TYR A 94 0.48 -6.47 -19.06
N VAL A 95 0.00 -7.30 -19.99
CA VAL A 95 -0.86 -6.86 -21.08
C VAL A 95 -2.31 -6.80 -20.58
N MET A 96 -3.04 -5.75 -20.95
CA MET A 96 -4.46 -5.63 -20.63
C MET A 96 -5.31 -6.56 -21.51
N PRO A 97 -6.32 -7.23 -20.96
CA PRO A 97 -7.26 -8.00 -21.77
C PRO A 97 -8.12 -7.04 -22.60
N THR A 98 -8.52 -7.48 -23.80
CA THR A 98 -9.54 -6.78 -24.58
C THR A 98 -10.92 -6.97 -23.93
N GLU A 99 -11.87 -6.06 -24.21
CA GLU A 99 -13.23 -6.10 -23.64
C GLU A 99 -13.92 -7.46 -23.89
N GLN A 100 -13.87 -7.93 -25.15
CA GLN A 100 -14.39 -9.24 -25.56
C GLN A 100 -13.77 -10.40 -24.77
N LEU A 101 -12.44 -10.39 -24.57
CA LEU A 101 -11.75 -11.46 -23.84
C LEU A 101 -12.15 -11.45 -22.36
N SER A 102 -12.44 -10.28 -21.79
CA SER A 102 -12.91 -10.14 -20.41
C SER A 102 -14.35 -10.63 -20.22
N GLU A 103 -15.23 -10.37 -21.19
CA GLU A 103 -16.62 -10.82 -21.18
C GLU A 103 -16.68 -12.35 -21.30
N HIS A 104 -16.01 -12.90 -22.31
CA HIS A 104 -15.96 -14.36 -22.53
C HIS A 104 -15.27 -15.10 -21.39
N ALA A 105 -14.29 -14.49 -20.71
CA ALA A 105 -13.69 -15.07 -19.51
C ALA A 105 -14.67 -15.17 -18.34
N LYS A 106 -15.52 -14.14 -18.14
CA LYS A 106 -16.58 -14.17 -17.13
C LYS A 106 -17.65 -15.22 -17.47
N GLU A 107 -18.07 -15.29 -18.72
CA GLU A 107 -19.07 -16.26 -19.19
C GLU A 107 -18.59 -17.71 -19.02
N LEU A 108 -17.31 -17.96 -19.30
CA LEU A 108 -16.70 -19.29 -19.17
C LEU A 108 -16.22 -19.61 -17.75
N GLY A 109 -16.31 -18.65 -16.81
CA GLY A 109 -15.84 -18.81 -15.43
C GLY A 109 -14.32 -18.98 -15.31
N ILE A 110 -13.54 -18.49 -16.29
CA ILE A 110 -12.08 -18.59 -16.30
C ILE A 110 -11.50 -17.28 -15.76
N GLU A 111 -10.66 -17.38 -14.72
CA GLU A 111 -10.02 -16.20 -14.16
C GLU A 111 -8.87 -15.70 -15.04
N LEU A 112 -8.88 -14.41 -15.37
CA LEU A 112 -7.78 -13.78 -16.09
C LEU A 112 -6.61 -13.46 -15.15
N ILE A 113 -5.41 -13.83 -15.56
CA ILE A 113 -4.17 -13.57 -14.83
C ILE A 113 -3.69 -12.15 -15.14
N GLY A 114 -3.61 -11.34 -14.09
CA GLY A 114 -3.05 -10.00 -14.15
C GLY A 114 -3.42 -9.17 -12.91
N PRO A 115 -2.87 -7.95 -12.78
CA PRO A 115 -3.22 -7.01 -11.73
C PRO A 115 -4.65 -6.45 -11.90
N TRP A 116 -5.31 -6.80 -13.02
CA TRP A 116 -6.60 -6.28 -13.49
C TRP A 116 -7.82 -6.91 -12.83
N LYS A 117 -7.64 -7.94 -11.98
CA LYS A 117 -8.55 -8.06 -10.87
C LYS A 117 -8.31 -6.82 -10.01
N LEU A 118 -9.07 -5.76 -10.28
CA LEU A 118 -9.62 -5.00 -9.19
C LEU A 118 -10.23 -6.07 -8.30
N ARG A 119 -9.48 -6.48 -7.27
CA ARG A 119 -10.11 -7.00 -6.07
C ARG A 119 -11.16 -5.95 -5.81
N ILE A 120 -12.42 -6.26 -6.10
CA ILE A 120 -13.51 -5.59 -5.40
C ILE A 120 -13.06 -5.76 -3.97
N PRO A 121 -12.65 -4.68 -3.28
CA PRO A 121 -12.07 -4.87 -1.97
C PRO A 121 -13.22 -5.42 -1.14
N VAL A 122 -13.13 -6.70 -0.81
CA VAL A 122 -13.82 -7.32 0.33
C VAL A 122 -13.50 -6.50 1.59
N ASN A 123 -12.49 -5.64 1.54
CA ASN A 123 -12.14 -4.61 2.49
C ASN A 123 -13.03 -3.35 2.48
N SER A 124 -14.19 -3.25 1.83
CA SER A 124 -15.05 -2.06 2.05
C SER A 124 -15.55 -1.99 3.50
N GLU A 125 -15.96 -3.13 4.07
CA GLU A 125 -16.26 -3.24 5.50
C GLU A 125 -15.01 -3.13 6.36
N GLU A 126 -13.91 -3.79 5.98
CA GLU A 126 -12.66 -3.75 6.76
C GLU A 126 -12.01 -2.35 6.75
N ILE A 127 -12.08 -1.60 5.65
CA ILE A 127 -11.63 -0.20 5.55
C ILE A 127 -12.58 0.71 6.32
N ASN A 128 -13.89 0.46 6.30
CA ASN A 128 -14.84 1.23 7.10
C ASN A 128 -14.64 0.98 8.60
N ASN A 129 -14.34 -0.26 9.00
CA ASN A 129 -13.97 -0.64 10.37
C ASN A 129 -12.62 -0.04 10.77
N LEU A 130 -11.61 -0.09 9.91
CA LEU A 130 -10.31 0.55 10.17
C LEU A 130 -10.42 2.08 10.22
N LYS A 131 -11.38 2.68 9.49
CA LYS A 131 -11.69 4.12 9.59
C LYS A 131 -12.40 4.47 10.88
N SER A 132 -13.36 3.66 11.33
CA SER A 132 -14.04 3.86 12.61
C SER A 132 -13.06 3.67 13.78
N GLU A 133 -12.26 2.60 13.77
CA GLU A 133 -11.21 2.34 14.76
C GLU A 133 -10.17 3.49 14.79
N ASN A 134 -9.72 3.98 13.63
CA ASN A 134 -8.83 5.15 13.59
C ASN A 134 -9.49 6.41 14.15
N SER A 135 -10.79 6.60 13.93
CA SER A 135 -11.52 7.75 14.47
C SER A 135 -11.63 7.67 15.99
N ASP A 136 -11.82 6.47 16.54
CA ASP A 136 -11.93 6.26 17.98
C ASP A 136 -10.58 6.30 18.66
N LEU A 137 -9.52 5.76 18.05
CA LEU A 137 -8.14 5.93 18.50
C LEU A 137 -7.73 7.41 18.53
N LYS A 138 -8.12 8.21 17.53
CA LYS A 138 -7.89 9.66 17.55
C LYS A 138 -8.59 10.35 18.72
N LYS A 139 -9.84 9.98 19.03
CA LYS A 139 -10.57 10.51 20.19
C LYS A 139 -9.92 10.12 21.52
N ILE A 140 -9.43 8.88 21.62
CA ILE A 140 -8.72 8.39 22.81
C ILE A 140 -7.41 9.16 22.97
N LEU A 141 -6.68 9.37 21.87
CA LEU A 141 -5.40 10.09 21.88
C LEU A 141 -5.57 11.57 22.21
N THR A 142 -6.63 12.24 21.74
CA THR A 142 -6.95 13.61 22.15
C THR A 142 -7.29 13.67 23.64
N LYS A 143 -8.12 12.75 24.16
CA LYS A 143 -8.43 12.70 25.60
C LYS A 143 -7.18 12.44 26.47
N LEU A 144 -6.30 11.53 26.05
CA LEU A 144 -5.02 11.29 26.72
C LEU A 144 -4.13 12.53 26.67
N SER A 145 -4.07 13.22 25.52
CA SER A 145 -3.28 14.45 25.39
C SER A 145 -3.80 15.56 26.31
N GLU A 146 -5.12 15.69 26.46
CA GLU A 146 -5.76 16.64 27.38
C GLU A 146 -5.48 16.27 28.84
N GLN A 147 -5.58 14.98 29.20
CA GLN A 147 -5.24 14.50 30.54
C GLN A 147 -3.76 14.73 30.88
N VAL A 148 -2.85 14.47 29.94
CA VAL A 148 -1.41 14.74 30.13
C VAL A 148 -1.14 16.24 30.21
N ALA A 149 -1.81 17.06 29.41
CA ALA A 149 -1.70 18.51 29.49
C ALA A 149 -2.21 19.05 30.84
N ASN A 150 -3.30 18.50 31.36
CA ASN A 150 -3.86 18.86 32.65
C ASN A 150 -2.96 18.40 33.80
N LEU A 151 -2.48 17.16 33.77
CA LEU A 151 -1.48 16.65 34.74
C LEU A 151 -0.17 17.44 34.69
N SER A 152 0.28 17.83 33.49
CA SER A 152 1.49 18.66 33.35
C SER A 152 1.28 20.09 33.85
N LYS A 153 0.06 20.64 33.76
CA LYS A 153 -0.29 21.93 34.37
C LYS A 153 -0.35 21.80 35.89
N GLU A 154 -1.03 20.79 36.42
CA GLU A 154 -1.07 20.50 37.86
C GLU A 154 0.32 20.21 38.44
N MET A 155 1.23 19.56 37.70
CA MET A 155 2.63 19.40 38.12
C MET A 155 3.45 20.69 38.06
N LYS A 156 3.12 21.63 37.18
CA LYS A 156 3.77 22.95 37.14
C LYS A 156 3.24 23.87 38.24
N ASP A 157 1.96 23.75 38.57
CA ASP A 157 1.31 24.55 39.60
C ASP A 157 1.52 23.98 41.02
N SER A 158 1.87 22.69 41.16
CA SER A 158 2.19 22.04 42.45
C SER A 158 3.68 21.96 42.79
N LYS A 159 4.58 22.34 41.88
CA LYS A 159 6.02 22.39 42.16
C LYS A 159 6.44 23.81 42.47
N ASP A 160 6.78 24.01 43.74
CA ASP A 160 7.45 25.20 44.27
C ASP A 160 8.55 25.67 43.29
N PRO A 161 8.56 26.93 42.82
CA PRO A 161 9.49 27.42 41.80
C PRO A 161 10.96 27.23 42.17
N SER A 162 11.29 27.08 43.47
CA SER A 162 12.64 26.76 43.92
C SER A 162 13.13 25.36 43.49
N ILE A 163 12.24 24.40 43.22
CA ILE A 163 12.60 23.01 42.85
C ILE A 163 12.93 22.90 41.35
N LEU A 164 12.27 23.69 40.50
CA LEU A 164 12.54 23.70 39.05
C LEU A 164 13.93 24.30 38.73
N GLU A 165 14.34 25.31 39.51
CA GLU A 165 15.70 25.84 39.46
C GLU A 165 16.71 24.78 39.93
N ARG A 166 16.43 24.06 41.03
CA ARG A 166 17.31 23.00 41.58
C ARG A 166 17.63 21.87 40.59
N GLU A 167 16.71 21.48 39.71
CA GLU A 167 16.96 20.43 38.70
C GLU A 167 17.72 20.95 37.46
N THR A 168 17.58 22.23 37.11
CA THR A 168 18.26 22.81 35.94
C THR A 168 19.74 23.09 36.23
N TYR A 169 20.12 23.41 37.48
CA TYR A 169 21.53 23.63 37.84
C TYR A 169 22.35 22.33 37.91
N ALA A 170 21.81 21.25 38.49
CA ALA A 170 22.51 19.96 38.58
C ALA A 170 22.81 19.31 37.21
N LYS A 171 21.98 19.55 36.20
CA LYS A 171 22.21 19.07 34.83
C LYS A 171 23.38 19.76 34.12
N LYS A 172 23.72 21.01 34.48
CA LYS A 172 24.73 21.82 33.77
C LYS A 172 26.15 21.27 33.88
N TYR A 173 26.51 20.60 34.98
CA TYR A 173 27.87 20.09 35.19
C TYR A 173 27.99 18.56 35.12
N LYS A 174 26.89 17.81 35.23
CA LYS A 174 26.90 16.35 35.27
C LYS A 174 27.51 15.71 34.02
N ASN A 175 27.37 16.35 32.85
CA ASN A 175 27.91 15.86 31.57
C ASN A 175 29.23 16.52 31.14
N LYS A 176 29.79 17.45 31.93
CA LYS A 176 31.08 18.09 31.61
C LYS A 176 32.26 17.14 31.89
N GLY A 177 33.23 17.11 30.98
CA GLY A 177 34.51 16.39 31.13
C GLY A 177 35.49 17.11 32.07
N LYS A 178 36.61 16.45 32.44
CA LYS A 178 37.55 16.89 33.49
C LYS A 178 37.92 18.39 33.43
N VAL A 179 38.41 18.88 32.28
CA VAL A 179 38.87 20.28 32.12
C VAL A 179 37.71 21.28 32.23
N GLN A 180 36.60 21.01 31.55
CA GLN A 180 35.42 21.88 31.55
C GLN A 180 34.70 21.90 32.91
N PHE A 181 34.79 20.80 33.64
CA PHE A 181 34.28 20.69 35.01
C PHE A 181 35.12 21.53 35.96
N LYS A 182 36.46 21.44 35.89
CA LYS A 182 37.37 22.27 36.71
C LYS A 182 37.05 23.77 36.56
N VAL A 183 37.05 24.25 35.32
CA VAL A 183 36.76 25.66 35.00
C VAL A 183 35.38 26.07 35.49
N TYR A 184 34.37 25.21 35.35
CA TYR A 184 33.01 25.53 35.79
C TYR A 184 32.91 25.71 37.31
N ILE A 185 33.53 24.81 38.09
CA ILE A 185 33.51 24.90 39.55
C ILE A 185 34.25 26.16 40.02
N GLU A 186 35.41 26.47 39.44
CA GLU A 186 36.17 27.69 39.79
C GLU A 186 35.37 28.97 39.53
N HIS A 187 34.71 29.06 38.37
CA HIS A 187 33.94 30.26 37.99
C HIS A 187 32.62 30.41 38.78
N ASN A 188 32.09 29.32 39.33
CA ASN A 188 30.79 29.33 40.02
C ASN A 188 30.93 28.97 41.51
N ALA A 189 32.13 29.03 42.08
CA ALA A 189 32.40 28.58 43.45
C ALA A 189 31.48 29.27 44.50
N LEU A 190 31.24 30.57 44.33
CA LEU A 190 30.33 31.39 45.17
C LEU A 190 28.86 31.01 45.02
N ASP A 191 28.44 30.59 43.83
CA ASP A 191 27.06 30.14 43.60
C ASP A 191 26.88 28.74 44.22
N ILE A 192 27.86 27.86 44.02
CA ILE A 192 27.86 26.48 44.53
C ILE A 192 27.84 26.45 46.06
N SER A 193 28.50 27.39 46.76
CA SER A 193 28.47 27.45 48.22
C SER A 193 27.07 27.74 48.79
N THR A 194 26.18 28.32 47.98
CA THR A 194 24.77 28.56 48.36
C THR A 194 23.84 27.40 48.03
N TRP A 195 24.32 26.36 47.34
CA TRP A 195 23.52 25.19 47.01
C TRP A 195 23.22 24.34 48.25
N PRO A 196 22.15 23.52 48.24
CA PRO A 196 21.89 22.56 49.30
C PRO A 196 23.09 21.61 49.54
N PRO A 197 23.38 21.19 50.79
CA PRO A 197 24.54 20.37 51.13
C PRO A 197 24.69 19.11 50.27
N GLU A 198 23.57 18.42 50.01
CA GLU A 198 23.51 17.21 49.18
C GLU A 198 24.06 17.43 47.75
N ARG A 199 23.88 18.64 47.19
CA ARG A 199 24.36 18.99 45.85
C ARG A 199 25.83 19.42 45.84
N GLN A 200 26.27 20.05 46.92
CA GLN A 200 27.69 20.31 47.14
C GLN A 200 28.46 18.99 47.23
N ASP A 201 27.87 18.00 47.92
CA ASP A 201 28.43 16.64 48.01
C ASP A 201 28.48 15.94 46.66
N GLU A 202 27.44 16.03 45.82
CA GLU A 202 27.49 15.48 44.45
C GLU A 202 28.62 16.10 43.61
N ALA A 203 28.80 17.43 43.69
CA ALA A 203 29.88 18.13 43.00
C ALA A 203 31.26 17.75 43.56
N ARG A 204 31.37 17.58 44.88
CA ARG A 204 32.58 17.14 45.59
C ARG A 204 32.97 15.71 45.23
N ILE A 205 32.02 14.78 45.18
CA ILE A 205 32.24 13.40 44.74
C ILE A 205 32.77 13.38 43.30
N LYS A 206 32.17 14.20 42.42
CA LYS A 206 32.64 14.29 41.03
C LYS A 206 34.03 14.94 40.93
N TRP A 207 34.33 15.96 41.74
CA TRP A 207 35.67 16.55 41.85
C TRP A 207 36.71 15.52 42.28
N GLY A 208 36.40 14.74 43.32
CA GLY A 208 37.21 13.62 43.78
C GLY A 208 37.42 12.55 42.70
N SER A 209 36.38 12.23 41.91
CA SER A 209 36.49 11.25 40.83
C SER A 209 37.51 11.62 39.73
N PHE A 210 37.81 12.91 39.58
CA PHE A 210 38.78 13.38 38.61
C PHE A 210 40.21 13.49 39.16
N ASN A 211 40.43 13.22 40.45
CA ASN A 211 41.73 13.32 41.13
C ASN A 211 42.44 14.64 40.81
N PHE A 212 41.80 15.78 41.12
CA PHE A 212 42.49 17.07 41.10
C PHE A 212 43.42 17.18 42.31
N GLU A 213 44.60 17.78 42.14
CA GLU A 213 45.58 18.01 43.22
C GLU A 213 45.10 19.09 44.21
N GLU A 214 44.18 19.95 43.77
CA GLU A 214 43.61 21.05 44.54
C GLU A 214 42.35 20.61 45.32
N PRO A 215 42.15 21.12 46.56
CA PRO A 215 40.93 20.88 47.32
C PRO A 215 39.72 21.49 46.62
N PHE A 216 38.52 21.00 46.96
CA PHE A 216 37.28 21.51 46.37
C PHE A 216 37.08 22.99 46.78
N PRO A 217 36.90 23.94 45.83
CA PRO A 217 36.98 25.39 46.11
C PRO A 217 35.96 25.93 47.13
N VAL A 218 34.83 25.24 47.30
CA VAL A 218 33.75 25.66 48.20
C VAL A 218 34.16 25.54 49.67
N ASP A 219 35.03 24.58 50.00
CA ASP A 219 35.49 24.36 51.37
C ASP A 219 36.41 25.50 51.86
N VAL A 220 37.10 26.17 50.93
CA VAL A 220 37.99 27.30 51.23
C VAL A 220 37.18 28.57 51.52
N ILE A 221 36.09 28.80 50.79
CA ILE A 221 35.24 29.99 50.94
C ILE A 221 34.48 29.95 52.28
N ASN A 222 33.98 28.79 52.69
CA ASN A 222 33.28 28.64 53.96
C ASN A 222 34.23 28.78 55.17
N ALA A 223 35.51 28.40 55.04
CA ALA A 223 36.50 28.57 56.11
C ALA A 223 36.84 30.04 56.41
N ASP A 224 36.70 30.94 55.43
CA ASP A 224 36.92 32.37 55.61
C ASP A 224 35.68 33.12 56.14
N LEU A 225 34.48 32.57 55.94
CA LEU A 225 33.22 33.14 56.45
C LEU A 225 33.00 32.90 57.95
N ASP A 226 33.57 31.83 58.50
CA ASP A 226 33.54 31.54 59.95
C ASP A 226 34.54 32.40 60.78
N ARG A 227 35.29 33.30 60.13
CA ARG A 227 36.30 34.18 60.76
C ARG A 227 35.92 35.66 60.82
N VAL A 228 34.65 36.02 60.61
CA VAL A 228 34.15 37.41 60.74
C VAL A 228 33.07 37.51 61.81
#